data_AF-R4PXE9-F1
#
_entry.id   AF-R4PXE9-F1
#
_cell.length_a   1.000
_cell.length_b   1.000
_cell.length_c   1.000
_cell.angle_alpha   90.00
_cell.angle_beta   90.00
_cell.angle_gamma   90.00
#
_symmetry.space_group_name_H-M   'P 1'
#
loop_
_entity.id
_entity.type
_entity.pdbx_description
1 polymer ?
#
loop_
_entity_poly.entity_id
_entity_poly.type
_entity_poly.pdbx_seq_one_letter_code
_entity_poly.pdbx_strand_id
1 'polypeptide(L)'
;MMKKLKKLLTNRNNYVDTSLITALQSCSDKPPVKLIEHCNSLNNSYKKQNYTTVAIVIRGVLDYIPTIFGFANTTQVYSELQGKRTFKDALKQLDQASRNLADDGLHSPARKDETLKVSKLTVDNLQGNLAIVLSETAAQLRTKDLRDDGNAKLDEQRAVKPKRQKSQLETFEDYIVSKQWTEQELDGDTVWICETDNLYQIHSKGDYDEFSEPWTQVYPDSRGSGKHSVDLVYAGTIIKRFTFIYCDGGRISVVMPELYIAPEHRYPQRKFKEDDKDYREYIWEKDSLKFKLMMLIGSFYIYNTPEGVAKHSNIQIK
;
A
#
# COMPACT_ATOMS: atom_id res chain seq x y z
N MET A 1 19.77 22.61 54.57
CA MET A 1 19.04 23.00 53.34
C MET A 1 19.10 21.93 52.24
N MET A 2 20.29 21.42 51.87
CA MET A 2 20.46 20.39 50.82
C MET A 2 19.69 19.08 51.03
N LYS A 3 19.51 18.58 52.27
CA LYS A 3 18.68 17.39 52.55
C LYS A 3 17.20 17.60 52.25
N LYS A 4 16.68 18.82 52.46
CA LYS A 4 15.27 19.20 52.19
C LYS A 4 15.06 19.37 50.68
N LEU A 5 16.05 19.94 49.98
CA LEU A 5 16.06 20.05 48.51
C LEU A 5 16.17 18.67 47.81
N LYS A 6 17.04 17.78 48.30
CA LYS A 6 17.08 16.36 47.86
C LYS A 6 15.73 15.70 48.09
N LYS A 7 15.12 15.84 49.28
CA LYS A 7 13.81 15.26 49.59
C LYS A 7 12.66 15.80 48.71
N LEU A 8 12.73 17.08 48.30
CA LEU A 8 11.80 17.71 47.34
C LEU A 8 12.02 17.24 45.89
N LEU A 9 13.25 16.86 45.54
CA LEU A 9 13.63 16.40 44.20
C LEU A 9 13.56 14.88 44.01
N THR A 10 13.48 14.06 45.08
CA THR A 10 13.71 12.61 44.95
C THR A 10 12.70 11.68 45.64
N ASN A 11 11.51 12.11 46.04
CA ASN A 11 10.52 11.18 46.63
C ASN A 11 9.09 11.44 46.15
N ARG A 12 8.86 11.39 44.83
CA ARG A 12 7.52 11.06 44.34
C ARG A 12 7.39 9.54 44.31
N ASN A 13 6.61 8.99 45.23
CA ASN A 13 6.32 7.55 45.28
C ASN A 13 5.42 7.09 44.12
N ASN A 14 4.69 8.03 43.52
CA ASN A 14 3.70 7.79 42.47
C ASN A 14 4.11 8.50 41.18
N TYR A 15 3.87 7.83 40.05
CA TYR A 15 4.11 8.37 38.72
C TYR A 15 3.00 9.36 38.29
N VAL A 16 1.75 9.08 38.65
CA VAL A 16 0.61 9.97 38.51
C VAL A 16 0.22 10.43 39.92
N ASP A 17 0.10 11.74 40.10
CA ASP A 17 -0.35 12.32 41.36
C ASP A 17 -1.75 11.79 41.74
N THR A 18 -1.92 11.33 42.97
CA THR A 18 -3.19 10.78 43.45
C THR A 18 -4.34 11.78 43.32
N SER A 19 -4.06 13.09 43.45
CA SER A 19 -5.07 14.14 43.25
C SER A 19 -5.64 14.18 41.82
N LEU A 20 -4.84 13.86 40.80
CA LEU A 20 -5.31 13.75 39.42
C LEU A 20 -6.21 12.53 39.24
N ILE A 21 -5.88 11.41 39.91
CA ILE A 21 -6.72 10.21 39.90
C ILE A 21 -8.07 10.50 40.56
N THR A 22 -8.08 11.17 41.71
CA THR A 22 -9.31 11.63 42.36
C THR A 22 -10.11 12.59 41.47
N ALA A 23 -9.43 13.49 40.76
CA ALA A 23 -10.09 14.42 39.83
C ALA A 23 -10.76 13.66 38.66
N LEU A 24 -10.14 12.61 38.13
CA LEU A 24 -10.73 11.75 37.10
C LEU A 24 -11.90 10.91 37.64
N GLN A 25 -11.82 10.42 38.87
CA GLN A 25 -12.90 9.67 39.51
C GLN A 25 -14.16 10.52 39.75
N SER A 26 -13.99 11.84 39.89
CA SER A 26 -15.07 12.79 40.22
C SER A 26 -15.39 13.77 39.08
N CYS A 27 -14.80 13.60 37.89
CA CYS A 27 -14.96 14.55 36.79
C CYS A 27 -16.34 14.49 36.13
N SER A 28 -17.04 13.37 36.18
CA SER A 28 -18.39 13.20 35.60
C SER A 28 -19.14 12.06 36.28
N ASP A 29 -20.45 11.98 36.02
CA ASP A 29 -21.33 10.91 36.50
C ASP A 29 -20.95 9.54 35.92
N LYS A 30 -20.18 9.51 34.82
CA LYS A 30 -19.63 8.32 34.18
C LYS A 30 -18.11 8.41 34.04
N PRO A 31 -17.33 8.26 35.12
CA PRO A 31 -15.88 8.42 35.08
C PRO A 31 -15.20 7.51 34.04
N PRO A 32 -14.03 7.91 33.49
CA PRO A 32 -13.31 7.11 32.50
C PRO A 32 -12.56 5.94 33.17
N VAL A 33 -13.30 4.90 33.58
CA VAL A 33 -12.79 3.80 34.41
C VAL A 33 -11.49 3.18 33.90
N LYS A 34 -11.38 2.93 32.58
CA LYS A 34 -10.15 2.34 32.02
C LYS A 34 -8.96 3.31 32.01
N LEU A 35 -9.18 4.62 31.80
CA LEU A 35 -8.13 5.62 31.95
C LEU A 35 -7.62 5.71 33.40
N ILE A 36 -8.54 5.65 34.37
CA ILE A 36 -8.22 5.60 35.80
C ILE A 36 -7.40 4.35 36.12
N GLU A 37 -7.78 3.19 35.58
CA GLU A 37 -7.04 1.95 35.78
C GLU A 37 -5.63 1.99 35.17
N HIS A 38 -5.47 2.63 34.01
CA HIS A 38 -4.15 2.89 33.44
C HIS A 38 -3.31 3.79 34.36
N CYS A 39 -3.88 4.83 34.96
CA CYS A 39 -3.17 5.69 35.93
C CYS A 39 -2.73 4.91 37.19
N ASN A 40 -3.59 4.03 37.72
CA ASN A 40 -3.25 3.13 38.82
C ASN A 40 -2.14 2.16 38.43
N SER A 41 -2.21 1.60 37.23
CA SER A 41 -1.19 0.71 36.67
C SER A 41 0.16 1.39 36.50
N LEU A 42 0.19 2.67 36.11
CA LEU A 42 1.41 3.48 36.07
C LEU A 42 2.02 3.61 37.46
N ASN A 43 1.23 3.95 38.48
CA ASN A 43 1.70 4.07 39.87
C ASN A 43 2.26 2.75 40.41
N ASN A 44 1.54 1.65 40.20
CA ASN A 44 1.96 0.33 40.64
C ASN A 44 3.24 -0.14 39.95
N SER A 45 3.32 0.05 38.62
CA SER A 45 4.49 -0.34 37.83
C SER A 45 5.72 0.49 38.19
N TYR A 46 5.54 1.80 38.35
CA TYR A 46 6.64 2.70 38.72
C TYR A 46 7.19 2.38 40.10
N LYS A 47 6.32 2.14 41.10
CA LYS A 47 6.73 1.74 42.45
C LYS A 47 7.50 0.42 42.46
N LYS A 48 7.14 -0.52 41.57
CA LYS A 48 7.84 -1.80 41.38
C LYS A 48 9.07 -1.70 40.46
N GLN A 49 9.39 -0.50 39.96
CA GLN A 49 10.50 -0.25 39.02
C GLN A 49 10.35 -0.94 37.66
N ASN A 50 9.12 -1.28 37.27
CA ASN A 50 8.79 -1.86 35.97
C ASN A 50 8.68 -0.76 34.90
N TYR A 51 9.79 -0.08 34.59
CA TYR A 51 9.78 1.11 33.73
C TYR A 51 9.37 0.81 32.27
N THR A 52 9.65 -0.39 31.76
CA THR A 52 9.15 -0.84 30.46
C THR A 52 7.61 -0.86 30.44
N THR A 53 6.99 -1.39 31.49
CA THR A 53 5.52 -1.37 31.63
C THR A 53 5.00 0.06 31.76
N VAL A 54 5.70 0.94 32.50
CA VAL A 54 5.34 2.36 32.57
C VAL A 54 5.31 2.99 31.17
N ALA A 55 6.35 2.79 30.36
CA ALA A 55 6.40 3.32 28.99
C ALA A 55 5.24 2.82 28.11
N ILE A 56 4.91 1.52 28.20
CA ILE A 56 3.80 0.91 27.45
C ILE A 56 2.45 1.48 27.88
N VAL A 57 2.22 1.61 29.19
CA VAL A 57 0.93 2.08 29.72
C VAL A 57 0.71 3.56 29.44
N ILE A 58 1.75 4.39 29.32
CA ILE A 58 1.59 5.80 28.88
C ILE A 58 0.93 5.87 27.50
N ARG A 59 1.28 4.97 26.56
CA ARG A 59 0.64 4.89 25.25
C ARG A 59 -0.85 4.53 25.39
N GLY A 60 -1.16 3.57 26.25
CA GLY A 60 -2.55 3.21 26.58
C GLY A 60 -3.34 4.37 27.20
N VAL A 61 -2.70 5.25 27.98
CA VAL A 61 -3.33 6.50 28.45
C VAL A 61 -3.61 7.45 27.28
N LEU A 62 -2.66 7.62 26.37
CA LEU A 62 -2.81 8.52 25.23
C LEU A 62 -3.93 8.11 24.27
N ASP A 63 -4.20 6.82 24.11
CA ASP A 63 -5.28 6.31 23.24
C ASP A 63 -6.68 6.78 23.69
N TYR A 64 -6.85 7.18 24.96
CA TYR A 64 -8.11 7.73 25.47
C TYR A 64 -8.29 9.22 25.18
N ILE A 65 -7.20 9.95 24.98
CA ILE A 65 -7.24 11.41 24.90
C ILE A 65 -8.05 11.91 23.70
N PRO A 66 -7.88 11.38 22.46
CA PRO A 66 -8.58 11.93 21.30
C PRO A 66 -10.09 11.94 21.44
N THR A 67 -10.66 10.81 21.85
CA THR A 67 -12.11 10.66 21.91
C THR A 67 -12.73 11.52 23.00
N ILE A 68 -12.05 11.72 24.14
CA ILE A 68 -12.49 12.65 25.19
C ILE A 68 -12.62 14.10 24.68
N PHE A 69 -11.82 14.48 23.68
CA PHE A 69 -11.86 15.79 23.05
C PHE A 69 -12.67 15.81 21.74
N GLY A 70 -13.33 14.71 21.36
CA GLY A 70 -14.16 14.63 20.16
C GLY A 70 -13.37 14.52 18.84
N PHE A 71 -12.18 13.90 18.88
CA PHE A 71 -11.32 13.65 17.72
C PHE A 71 -11.00 12.16 17.56
N ALA A 72 -10.64 11.75 16.34
CA ALA A 72 -10.34 10.35 16.04
C ALA A 72 -8.89 9.96 16.39
N ASN A 73 -7.96 10.93 16.42
CA ASN A 73 -6.55 10.67 16.74
C ASN A 73 -5.88 11.86 17.44
N THR A 74 -4.75 11.59 18.10
CA THR A 74 -3.99 12.57 18.90
C THR A 74 -3.49 13.76 18.08
N THR A 75 -3.16 13.53 16.80
CA THR A 75 -2.69 14.58 15.89
C THR A 75 -3.75 15.64 15.64
N GLN A 76 -4.99 15.22 15.43
CA GLN A 76 -6.12 16.15 15.30
C GLN A 76 -6.30 16.98 16.57
N VAL A 77 -6.14 16.39 17.77
CA VAL A 77 -6.27 17.15 19.03
C VAL A 77 -5.29 18.33 19.06
N TYR A 78 -3.99 18.10 18.87
CA TYR A 78 -3.03 19.22 18.95
C TYR A 78 -2.99 20.09 17.69
N SER A 79 -3.65 19.73 16.60
CA SER A 79 -3.69 20.53 15.37
C SER A 79 -4.96 21.38 15.29
N GLU A 80 -6.12 20.79 15.60
CA GLU A 80 -7.45 21.34 15.32
C GLU A 80 -8.17 21.89 16.57
N LEU A 81 -7.83 21.40 17.77
CA LEU A 81 -8.44 21.90 19.00
C LEU A 81 -8.15 23.39 19.17
N GLN A 82 -9.21 24.17 19.41
CA GLN A 82 -9.12 25.60 19.63
C GLN A 82 -8.69 25.90 21.07
N GLY A 83 -7.77 26.84 21.24
CA GLY A 83 -7.22 27.23 22.54
C GLY A 83 -6.27 26.19 23.15
N LYS A 84 -6.10 26.23 24.48
CA LYS A 84 -5.34 25.24 25.28
C LYS A 84 -3.89 24.99 24.82
N ARG A 85 -3.16 26.05 24.43
CA ARG A 85 -1.78 25.96 23.89
C ARG A 85 -0.85 25.05 24.70
N THR A 86 -0.76 25.25 26.01
CA THR A 86 0.12 24.45 26.89
C THR A 86 -0.24 22.97 26.88
N PHE A 87 -1.53 22.63 26.88
CA PHE A 87 -1.99 21.25 26.76
C PHE A 87 -1.63 20.65 25.40
N LYS A 88 -1.86 21.39 24.31
CA LYS A 88 -1.55 20.93 22.95
C LYS A 88 -0.04 20.66 22.79
N ASP A 89 0.80 21.55 23.30
CA ASP A 89 2.26 21.41 23.26
C ASP A 89 2.72 20.20 24.11
N ALA A 90 2.18 20.05 25.33
CA ALA A 90 2.47 18.91 26.20
C ALA A 90 2.03 17.58 25.57
N LEU A 91 0.82 17.53 24.98
CA LEU A 91 0.28 16.35 24.31
C LEU A 91 1.15 15.96 23.10
N LYS A 92 1.53 16.92 22.26
CA LYS A 92 2.39 16.68 21.10
C LYS A 92 3.76 16.10 21.50
N GLN A 93 4.40 16.69 22.51
CA GLN A 93 5.68 16.19 23.01
C GLN A 93 5.55 14.80 23.63
N LEU A 94 4.49 14.56 24.40
CA LEU A 94 4.23 13.27 25.03
C LEU A 94 3.92 12.17 24.01
N ASP A 95 3.10 12.45 23.00
CA ASP A 95 2.75 11.54 21.91
C ASP A 95 4.00 11.08 21.16
N GLN A 96 4.87 12.03 20.76
CA GLN A 96 6.09 11.70 20.05
C GLN A 96 7.08 10.88 20.91
N ALA A 97 7.31 11.31 22.15
CA ALA A 97 8.32 10.69 23.00
C ALA A 97 7.86 9.33 23.55
N SER A 98 6.58 9.18 23.89
CA SER A 98 6.03 7.91 24.40
C SER A 98 5.98 6.82 23.33
N ARG A 99 5.65 7.14 22.08
CA ARG A 99 5.68 6.18 20.97
C ARG A 99 7.06 5.56 20.80
N ASN A 100 8.09 6.40 20.69
CA ASN A 100 9.47 5.94 20.54
C ASN A 100 9.91 5.05 21.72
N LEU A 101 9.58 5.46 22.96
CA LEU A 101 9.96 4.72 24.15
C LEU A 101 9.21 3.39 24.30
N ALA A 102 7.92 3.35 23.97
CA ALA A 102 7.10 2.16 24.02
C ALA A 102 7.47 1.16 22.90
N ASP A 103 7.73 1.65 21.68
CA ASP A 103 8.16 0.81 20.56
C ASP A 103 9.53 0.18 20.85
N ASP A 104 10.49 0.94 21.40
CA ASP A 104 11.78 0.39 21.87
C ASP A 104 11.55 -0.71 22.94
N GLY A 105 10.56 -0.55 23.81
CA GLY A 105 10.22 -1.52 24.87
C GLY A 105 9.40 -2.74 24.43
N LEU A 106 8.77 -2.71 23.26
CA LEU A 106 7.85 -3.76 22.76
C LEU A 106 8.34 -4.47 21.50
N HIS A 107 8.93 -3.74 20.56
CA HIS A 107 9.09 -4.16 19.17
C HIS A 107 10.55 -4.22 18.71
N SER A 108 11.51 -3.98 19.61
CA SER A 108 12.93 -4.12 19.30
C SER A 108 13.30 -5.59 18.99
N PRO A 109 13.86 -5.89 17.80
CA PRO A 109 14.38 -7.23 17.51
C PRO A 109 15.55 -7.59 18.42
N ALA A 110 15.68 -8.89 18.73
CA ALA A 110 16.76 -9.38 19.58
C ALA A 110 18.15 -9.14 18.94
N ARG A 111 19.14 -8.80 19.77
CA ARG A 111 20.53 -8.52 19.36
C ARG A 111 21.53 -9.17 20.32
N LYS A 112 22.77 -9.37 19.86
CA LYS A 112 23.85 -9.93 20.70
C LYS A 112 24.24 -8.99 21.85
N ASP A 113 24.28 -7.69 21.55
CA ASP A 113 24.52 -6.63 22.51
C ASP A 113 23.23 -5.83 22.69
N GLU A 114 22.50 -6.14 23.76
CA GLU A 114 21.25 -5.44 24.11
C GLU A 114 21.48 -4.49 25.30
N THR A 115 20.97 -3.26 25.17
CA THR A 115 20.91 -2.30 26.28
C THR A 115 19.47 -1.85 26.44
N LEU A 116 18.93 -1.99 27.64
CA LEU A 116 17.59 -1.50 27.96
C LEU A 116 17.62 0.03 27.98
N LYS A 117 17.11 0.64 26.90
CA LYS A 117 16.99 2.11 26.80
C LYS A 117 15.94 2.67 27.75
N VAL A 118 14.88 1.89 28.00
CA VAL A 118 13.79 2.29 28.90
C VAL A 118 14.28 2.20 30.35
N SER A 119 14.48 3.36 30.96
CA SER A 119 14.96 3.52 32.32
C SER A 119 14.09 4.48 33.12
N LYS A 120 14.30 4.55 34.44
CA LYS A 120 13.66 5.53 35.32
C LYS A 120 13.78 6.96 34.77
N LEU A 121 14.98 7.35 34.33
CA LEU A 121 15.23 8.68 33.80
C LEU A 121 14.37 8.98 32.56
N THR A 122 14.31 8.04 31.63
CA THR A 122 13.53 8.22 30.40
C THR A 122 12.03 8.33 30.66
N VAL A 123 11.48 7.56 31.61
CA VAL A 123 10.06 7.67 31.96
C VAL A 123 9.77 8.92 32.79
N ASP A 124 10.68 9.34 33.68
CA ASP A 124 10.53 10.56 34.49
C ASP A 124 10.42 11.81 33.60
N ASN A 125 11.15 11.85 32.48
CA ASN A 125 11.09 12.96 31.51
C ASN A 125 9.69 13.15 30.88
N LEU A 126 8.82 12.13 30.89
CA LEU A 126 7.47 12.21 30.34
C LEU A 126 6.42 12.66 31.37
N GLN A 127 6.74 12.58 32.65
CA GLN A 127 5.78 12.73 33.75
C GLN A 127 5.12 14.12 33.79
N GLY A 128 5.90 15.18 33.52
CA GLY A 128 5.40 16.56 33.54
C GLY A 128 4.32 16.81 32.48
N ASN A 129 4.59 16.38 31.24
CA ASN A 129 3.63 16.50 30.15
C ASN A 129 2.39 15.62 30.40
N LEU A 130 2.57 14.42 30.96
CA LEU A 130 1.45 13.55 31.33
C LEU A 130 0.54 14.21 32.38
N ALA A 131 1.10 14.87 33.40
CA ALA A 131 0.32 15.55 34.42
C ALA A 131 -0.53 16.69 33.82
N ILE A 132 0.03 17.48 32.90
CA ILE A 132 -0.71 18.54 32.17
C ILE A 132 -1.85 17.92 31.36
N VAL A 133 -1.56 16.86 30.61
CA VAL A 133 -2.56 16.16 29.77
C VAL A 133 -3.70 15.59 30.62
N LEU A 134 -3.40 14.89 31.73
CA LEU A 134 -4.42 14.32 32.60
C LEU A 134 -5.26 15.39 33.32
N SER A 135 -4.63 16.48 33.76
CA SER A 135 -5.34 17.61 34.36
C SER A 135 -6.36 18.21 33.39
N GLU A 136 -5.94 18.46 32.15
CA GLU A 136 -6.82 19.03 31.14
C GLU A 136 -7.90 18.04 30.68
N THR A 137 -7.59 16.75 30.70
CA THR A 137 -8.55 15.67 30.42
C THR A 137 -9.65 15.62 31.47
N ALA A 138 -9.30 15.72 32.75
CA ALA A 138 -10.29 15.80 33.83
C ALA A 138 -11.15 17.07 33.72
N ALA A 139 -10.56 18.21 33.34
CA ALA A 139 -11.30 19.45 33.10
C ALA A 139 -12.25 19.35 31.89
N GLN A 140 -11.80 18.72 30.80
CA GLN A 140 -12.62 18.46 29.62
C GLN A 140 -13.83 17.59 29.97
N LEU A 141 -13.62 16.46 30.65
CA LEU A 141 -14.71 15.56 31.07
C LEU A 141 -15.73 16.25 31.98
N ARG A 142 -15.28 17.19 32.83
CA ARG A 142 -16.17 17.96 33.72
C ARG A 142 -17.02 18.99 32.99
N THR A 143 -16.48 19.58 31.92
CA THR A 143 -17.12 20.72 31.24
C THR A 143 -17.87 20.30 29.99
N LYS A 144 -17.32 19.37 29.22
CA LYS A 144 -17.85 18.89 27.95
C LYS A 144 -17.25 17.52 27.59
N ASP A 145 -17.90 16.47 28.03
CA ASP A 145 -17.54 15.10 27.68
C ASP A 145 -17.93 14.79 26.23
N LEU A 146 -16.93 14.54 25.36
CA LEU A 146 -17.13 14.30 23.92
C LEU A 146 -16.81 12.85 23.51
N ARG A 147 -16.73 11.91 24.47
CA ARG A 147 -16.33 10.53 24.19
C ARG A 147 -17.16 9.86 23.09
N ASP A 148 -18.47 10.07 23.08
CA ASP A 148 -19.36 9.47 22.08
C ASP A 148 -19.14 10.09 20.68
N ASP A 149 -19.05 11.42 20.58
CA ASP A 149 -18.72 12.13 19.33
C ASP A 149 -17.34 11.70 18.78
N GLY A 150 -16.37 11.55 19.67
CA GLY A 150 -15.03 11.09 19.33
C GLY A 150 -15.01 9.66 18.80
N ASN A 151 -15.77 8.75 19.43
CA ASN A 151 -15.93 7.38 18.96
C ASN A 151 -16.64 7.32 17.59
N ALA A 152 -17.69 8.13 17.38
CA ALA A 152 -18.37 8.19 16.09
C ALA A 152 -17.40 8.58 14.95
N LYS A 153 -16.55 9.59 15.16
CA LYS A 153 -15.50 9.97 14.18
C LYS A 153 -14.46 8.88 13.97
N LEU A 154 -14.11 8.14 15.03
CA LEU A 154 -13.19 7.01 14.93
C LEU A 154 -13.80 5.88 14.07
N ASP A 155 -15.09 5.61 14.24
CA ASP A 155 -15.81 4.61 13.45
C ASP A 155 -15.97 5.04 11.98
N GLU A 156 -16.26 6.32 11.72
CA GLU A 156 -16.22 6.90 10.37
C GLU A 156 -14.84 6.72 9.72
N GLN A 157 -13.76 7.03 10.44
CA GLN A 157 -12.39 6.87 9.94
C GLN A 157 -12.05 5.39 9.65
N ARG A 158 -12.51 4.47 10.51
CA ARG A 158 -12.31 3.02 10.32
C ARG A 158 -13.16 2.44 9.18
N ALA A 159 -14.32 3.02 8.90
CA ALA A 159 -15.17 2.59 7.79
C ALA A 159 -14.58 2.95 6.41
N VAL A 160 -13.65 3.90 6.34
CA VAL A 160 -12.92 4.21 5.10
C VAL A 160 -11.98 3.04 4.75
N LYS A 161 -12.39 2.19 3.81
CA LYS A 161 -11.51 1.16 3.23
C LYS A 161 -10.28 1.84 2.61
N PRO A 162 -9.05 1.30 2.80
CA PRO A 162 -7.88 1.84 2.14
C PRO A 162 -8.12 1.86 0.63
N LYS A 163 -7.84 3.01 -0.01
CA LYS A 163 -7.99 3.18 -1.45
C LYS A 163 -7.09 2.14 -2.14
N ARG A 164 -7.67 1.24 -2.94
CA ARG A 164 -6.92 0.19 -3.64
C ARG A 164 -5.81 0.86 -4.47
N GLN A 165 -4.55 0.56 -4.16
CA GLN A 165 -3.43 0.98 -4.99
C GLN A 165 -3.47 0.18 -6.29
N LYS A 166 -3.39 0.86 -7.45
CA LYS A 166 -3.30 0.18 -8.75
C LYS A 166 -2.06 -0.69 -8.79
N SER A 167 -2.18 -1.89 -9.37
CA SER A 167 -1.00 -2.73 -9.63
C SER A 167 -0.15 -2.12 -10.76
N GLN A 168 1.12 -2.52 -10.86
CA GLN A 168 1.98 -2.07 -11.96
C GLN A 168 1.43 -2.47 -13.33
N LEU A 169 0.76 -3.63 -13.42
CA LEU A 169 0.12 -4.08 -14.65
C LEU A 169 -1.09 -3.19 -15.03
N GLU A 170 -1.90 -2.80 -14.05
CA GLU A 170 -3.02 -1.86 -14.28
C GLU A 170 -2.51 -0.48 -14.71
N THR A 171 -1.36 -0.04 -14.17
CA THR A 171 -0.73 1.21 -14.64
C THR A 171 -0.16 1.06 -16.06
N PHE A 172 0.41 -0.10 -16.41
CA PHE A 172 0.85 -0.39 -17.78
C PHE A 172 -0.30 -0.30 -18.79
N GLU A 173 -1.46 -0.88 -18.45
CA GLU A 173 -2.66 -0.81 -19.29
C GLU A 173 -3.09 0.63 -19.55
N ASP A 174 -3.05 1.49 -18.53
CA ASP A 174 -3.32 2.92 -18.70
C ASP A 174 -2.24 3.61 -19.56
N TYR A 175 -0.96 3.32 -19.32
CA TYR A 175 0.15 4.03 -19.95
C TYR A 175 0.31 3.70 -21.42
N ILE A 176 0.11 2.45 -21.82
CA ILE A 176 0.17 2.04 -23.24
C ILE A 176 -0.82 2.84 -24.09
N VAL A 177 -1.97 3.21 -23.53
CA VAL A 177 -3.02 3.95 -24.26
C VAL A 177 -2.87 5.46 -24.13
N SER A 178 -2.39 5.94 -22.98
CA SER A 178 -2.50 7.37 -22.62
C SER A 178 -1.18 8.14 -22.61
N LYS A 179 -0.03 7.47 -22.75
CA LYS A 179 1.30 8.09 -22.63
C LYS A 179 2.09 7.98 -23.92
N GLN A 180 3.10 8.85 -24.02
CA GLN A 180 4.08 8.84 -25.10
C GLN A 180 5.24 7.89 -24.77
N TRP A 181 5.75 7.23 -25.80
CA TRP A 181 6.79 6.23 -25.71
C TRP A 181 7.85 6.53 -26.75
N THR A 182 9.12 6.46 -26.35
CA THR A 182 10.26 6.62 -27.26
C THR A 182 10.91 5.27 -27.51
N GLU A 183 11.14 4.93 -28.77
CA GLU A 183 11.83 3.72 -29.21
C GLU A 183 13.36 3.91 -29.20
N GLN A 184 14.09 2.90 -28.73
CA GLN A 184 15.55 2.85 -28.71
C GLN A 184 16.04 1.43 -29.01
N GLU A 185 17.11 1.31 -29.78
CA GLU A 185 17.80 0.03 -30.02
C GLU A 185 18.90 -0.16 -28.96
N LEU A 186 18.82 -1.26 -28.21
CA LEU A 186 19.76 -1.59 -27.12
C LEU A 186 20.13 -3.07 -27.18
N ASP A 187 21.40 -3.38 -27.43
CA ASP A 187 21.95 -4.74 -27.43
C ASP A 187 21.21 -5.76 -28.33
N GLY A 188 20.59 -5.28 -29.42
CA GLY A 188 19.81 -6.12 -30.35
C GLY A 188 18.34 -6.31 -29.97
N ASP A 189 17.90 -5.70 -28.87
CA ASP A 189 16.49 -5.53 -28.51
C ASP A 189 16.00 -4.13 -28.88
N THR A 190 14.74 -4.03 -29.28
CA THR A 190 14.04 -2.75 -29.41
C THR A 190 13.33 -2.45 -28.10
N VAL A 191 13.71 -1.35 -27.43
CA VAL A 191 13.18 -0.94 -26.15
C VAL A 191 12.36 0.34 -26.29
N TRP A 192 11.10 0.28 -25.90
CA TRP A 192 10.23 1.45 -25.79
C TRP A 192 10.18 1.94 -24.35
N ILE A 193 10.47 3.21 -24.14
CA ILE A 193 10.54 3.83 -22.81
C ILE A 193 9.43 4.86 -22.67
N CYS A 194 8.62 4.75 -21.61
CA CYS A 194 7.58 5.73 -21.32
C CYS A 194 8.23 7.07 -20.95
N GLU A 195 7.88 8.14 -21.66
CA GLU A 195 8.49 9.46 -21.49
C GLU A 195 8.15 10.11 -20.13
N THR A 196 6.98 9.78 -19.58
CA THR A 196 6.53 10.33 -18.29
C THR A 196 7.15 9.59 -17.10
N ASP A 197 7.46 8.31 -17.27
CA ASP A 197 8.03 7.46 -16.22
C ASP A 197 8.88 6.35 -16.84
N ASN A 198 10.20 6.61 -16.89
CA ASN A 198 11.16 5.74 -17.57
C ASN A 198 11.35 4.37 -16.90
N LEU A 199 10.77 4.15 -15.73
CA LEU A 199 10.74 2.85 -15.08
C LEU A 199 9.84 1.87 -15.83
N TYR A 200 8.84 2.38 -16.57
CA TYR A 200 7.98 1.59 -17.44
C TYR A 200 8.58 1.48 -18.84
N GLN A 201 8.94 0.26 -19.22
CA GLN A 201 9.57 -0.05 -20.49
C GLN A 201 8.88 -1.25 -21.15
N ILE A 202 8.95 -1.31 -22.47
CA ILE A 202 8.51 -2.46 -23.27
C ILE A 202 9.73 -2.94 -24.05
N HIS A 203 10.16 -4.18 -23.81
CA HIS A 203 11.32 -4.75 -24.48
C HIS A 203 10.84 -5.73 -25.53
N SER A 204 10.94 -5.37 -26.79
CA SER A 204 10.79 -6.29 -27.92
C SER A 204 12.13 -7.01 -28.12
N LYS A 205 12.17 -8.29 -27.80
CA LYS A 205 13.39 -9.09 -27.83
C LYS A 205 13.77 -9.42 -29.27
N GLY A 206 15.07 -9.42 -29.55
CA GLY A 206 15.63 -9.93 -30.80
C GLY A 206 15.64 -11.47 -30.90
N ASP A 207 14.88 -12.17 -30.05
CA ASP A 207 14.75 -13.63 -30.13
C ASP A 207 13.89 -14.04 -31.33
N TYR A 208 14.16 -15.23 -31.88
CA TYR A 208 13.45 -15.72 -33.05
C TYR A 208 13.30 -17.24 -32.98
N ASP A 209 12.07 -17.70 -33.06
CA ASP A 209 11.72 -19.10 -33.31
C ASP A 209 10.82 -19.18 -34.55
N GLU A 210 11.00 -20.22 -35.37
CA GLU A 210 10.07 -20.50 -36.47
C GLU A 210 8.65 -20.77 -35.94
N PHE A 211 7.65 -20.25 -36.64
CA PHE A 211 6.24 -20.35 -36.29
C PHE A 211 5.37 -20.49 -37.54
N SER A 212 4.41 -21.41 -37.51
CA SER A 212 3.45 -21.59 -38.60
C SER A 212 2.10 -22.01 -38.05
N GLU A 213 1.08 -21.25 -38.42
CA GLU A 213 -0.32 -21.57 -38.20
C GLU A 213 -1.14 -21.23 -39.45
N PRO A 214 -2.35 -21.78 -39.63
CA PRO A 214 -3.18 -21.49 -40.79
C PRO A 214 -3.32 -20.00 -41.11
N TRP A 215 -3.48 -19.14 -40.08
CA TRP A 215 -3.62 -17.70 -40.25
C TRP A 215 -2.33 -17.00 -40.70
N THR A 216 -1.16 -17.63 -40.55
CA THR A 216 0.12 -17.09 -41.02
C THR A 216 0.52 -17.61 -42.40
N GLN A 217 -0.10 -18.68 -42.90
CA GLN A 217 0.24 -19.30 -44.19
C GLN A 217 -0.24 -18.49 -45.41
N VAL A 218 -1.02 -17.42 -45.18
CA VAL A 218 -1.44 -16.48 -46.23
C VAL A 218 -0.32 -15.57 -46.71
N TYR A 219 0.77 -15.47 -45.94
CA TYR A 219 1.92 -14.64 -46.28
C TYR A 219 2.92 -15.41 -47.16
N PRO A 220 3.57 -14.73 -48.13
CA PRO A 220 4.52 -15.35 -49.06
C PRO A 220 5.89 -15.60 -48.41
N ASP A 221 5.92 -16.19 -47.22
CA ASP A 221 7.14 -16.45 -46.46
C ASP A 221 7.64 -17.87 -46.69
N SER A 222 8.68 -18.00 -47.54
CA SER A 222 9.26 -19.29 -47.91
C SER A 222 9.83 -20.10 -46.73
N ARG A 223 10.02 -19.47 -45.55
CA ARG A 223 10.49 -20.10 -44.31
C ARG A 223 9.44 -20.13 -43.20
N GLY A 224 8.20 -19.73 -43.49
CA GLY A 224 7.16 -19.55 -42.48
C GLY A 224 7.33 -18.26 -41.66
N SER A 225 6.38 -18.00 -40.76
CA SER A 225 6.44 -16.87 -39.85
C SER A 225 7.45 -17.10 -38.73
N GLY A 226 7.81 -16.05 -38.01
CA GLY A 226 8.61 -16.14 -36.79
C GLY A 226 7.83 -15.75 -35.56
N LYS A 227 8.24 -16.16 -34.38
CA LYS A 227 7.76 -15.60 -33.10
C LYS A 227 8.91 -15.03 -32.29
N HIS A 228 8.63 -13.98 -31.53
CA HIS A 228 9.55 -13.32 -30.62
C HIS A 228 8.81 -12.88 -29.34
N SER A 229 9.58 -12.54 -28.32
CA SER A 229 9.09 -12.16 -27.00
C SER A 229 8.98 -10.64 -26.88
N VAL A 230 7.88 -10.16 -26.31
CA VAL A 230 7.72 -8.76 -25.89
C VAL A 230 7.44 -8.71 -24.39
N ASP A 231 8.31 -8.04 -23.64
CA ASP A 231 8.23 -7.92 -22.19
C ASP A 231 7.75 -6.54 -21.74
N LEU A 232 6.76 -6.50 -20.85
CA LEU A 232 6.46 -5.33 -20.03
C LEU A 232 7.41 -5.33 -18.83
N VAL A 233 8.25 -4.31 -18.71
CA VAL A 233 9.31 -4.22 -17.71
C VAL A 233 9.07 -3.01 -16.81
N TYR A 234 9.01 -3.23 -15.49
CA TYR A 234 8.99 -2.14 -14.50
C TYR A 234 10.25 -2.19 -13.65
N ALA A 235 11.01 -1.10 -13.64
CA ALA A 235 12.26 -0.96 -12.87
C ALA A 235 13.22 -2.15 -13.05
N GLY A 236 13.36 -2.62 -14.29
CA GLY A 236 14.22 -3.75 -14.66
C GLY A 236 13.64 -5.15 -14.40
N THR A 237 12.41 -5.25 -13.87
CA THR A 237 11.73 -6.54 -13.63
C THR A 237 10.65 -6.78 -14.69
N ILE A 238 10.65 -7.96 -15.31
CA ILE A 238 9.59 -8.38 -16.22
C ILE A 238 8.30 -8.59 -15.42
N ILE A 239 7.28 -7.79 -15.73
CA ILE A 239 5.94 -7.88 -15.14
C ILE A 239 5.06 -8.86 -15.93
N LYS A 240 5.20 -8.87 -17.26
CA LYS A 240 4.44 -9.76 -18.14
C LYS A 240 5.15 -9.93 -19.49
N ARG A 241 5.16 -11.14 -20.02
CA ARG A 241 5.66 -11.47 -21.36
C ARG A 241 4.51 -11.78 -22.31
N PHE A 242 4.60 -11.28 -23.54
CA PHE A 242 3.72 -11.58 -24.66
C PHE A 242 4.52 -12.22 -25.80
N THR A 243 3.83 -13.00 -26.62
CA THR A 243 4.39 -13.55 -27.86
C THR A 243 3.88 -12.75 -29.03
N PHE A 244 4.79 -12.19 -29.81
CA PHE A 244 4.50 -11.53 -31.07
C PHE A 244 4.99 -12.39 -32.23
N ILE A 245 4.32 -12.26 -33.36
CA ILE A 245 4.52 -13.05 -34.56
C ILE A 245 4.96 -12.11 -35.68
N TYR A 246 6.11 -12.42 -36.25
CA TYR A 246 6.60 -11.83 -37.47
C TYR A 246 6.00 -12.55 -38.68
N CYS A 247 5.43 -11.79 -39.61
CA CYS A 247 4.95 -12.27 -40.90
C CYS A 247 5.55 -11.46 -42.03
N ASP A 248 5.53 -12.03 -43.25
CA ASP A 248 6.04 -11.39 -44.48
C ASP A 248 7.50 -10.91 -44.33
N GLY A 249 8.41 -11.82 -43.93
CA GLY A 249 9.82 -11.51 -43.76
C GLY A 249 10.11 -10.47 -42.67
N GLY A 250 9.29 -10.42 -41.62
CA GLY A 250 9.44 -9.50 -40.49
C GLY A 250 8.79 -8.14 -40.68
N ARG A 251 8.16 -7.86 -41.82
CA ARG A 251 7.52 -6.56 -42.09
C ARG A 251 6.24 -6.36 -41.28
N ILE A 252 5.56 -7.44 -40.94
CA ILE A 252 4.38 -7.43 -40.09
C ILE A 252 4.78 -8.03 -38.74
N SER A 253 4.45 -7.33 -37.65
CA SER A 253 4.68 -7.78 -36.28
C SER A 253 3.40 -7.56 -35.49
N VAL A 254 2.76 -8.66 -35.11
CA VAL A 254 1.45 -8.64 -34.45
C VAL A 254 1.43 -9.58 -33.26
N VAL A 255 0.58 -9.31 -32.28
CA VAL A 255 0.48 -10.19 -31.11
C VAL A 255 -0.21 -11.51 -31.48
N MET A 256 0.21 -12.62 -30.86
CA MET A 256 -0.41 -13.93 -31.09
C MET A 256 -1.92 -13.88 -30.75
N PRO A 257 -2.82 -14.25 -31.69
CA PRO A 257 -4.25 -14.29 -31.43
C PRO A 257 -4.63 -15.38 -30.43
N GLU A 258 -5.79 -15.24 -29.81
CA GLU A 258 -6.40 -16.32 -29.03
C GLU A 258 -6.94 -17.38 -29.95
N LEU A 259 -6.73 -18.63 -29.57
CA LEU A 259 -7.32 -19.77 -30.23
C LEU A 259 -8.67 -20.09 -29.59
N TYR A 260 -9.73 -20.00 -30.39
CA TYR A 260 -11.06 -20.45 -30.03
C TYR A 260 -11.45 -21.66 -30.89
N ILE A 261 -12.02 -22.67 -30.23
CA ILE A 261 -12.66 -23.81 -30.89
C ILE A 261 -14.03 -23.92 -30.23
N ALA A 262 -15.12 -23.97 -31.01
CA ALA A 262 -16.46 -24.09 -30.45
C ALA A 262 -16.59 -25.39 -29.62
N PRO A 263 -17.30 -25.40 -28.47
CA PRO A 263 -17.38 -26.55 -27.58
C PRO A 263 -17.75 -27.88 -28.26
N GLU A 264 -18.64 -27.85 -29.24
CA GLU A 264 -19.08 -29.00 -30.05
C GLU A 264 -17.97 -29.64 -30.89
N HIS A 265 -16.88 -28.91 -31.15
CA HIS A 265 -15.71 -29.36 -31.89
C HIS A 265 -14.52 -29.71 -30.99
N ARG A 266 -14.63 -29.51 -29.66
CA ARG A 266 -13.60 -29.88 -28.69
C ARG A 266 -13.66 -31.38 -28.35
N TYR A 267 -12.52 -31.94 -27.93
CA TYR A 267 -12.49 -33.30 -27.38
C TYR A 267 -13.18 -33.34 -26.01
N PRO A 268 -13.99 -34.36 -25.67
CA PRO A 268 -14.30 -35.57 -26.43
C PRO A 268 -15.52 -35.48 -27.36
N GLN A 269 -16.19 -34.31 -27.44
CA GLN A 269 -17.42 -34.15 -28.23
C GLN A 269 -17.19 -34.19 -29.75
N ARG A 270 -15.95 -33.99 -30.22
CA ARG A 270 -15.56 -34.09 -31.63
C ARG A 270 -15.94 -35.48 -32.18
N LYS A 271 -16.97 -35.52 -33.03
CA LYS A 271 -17.31 -36.71 -33.81
C LYS A 271 -16.16 -36.96 -34.78
N PHE A 272 -15.45 -38.10 -34.66
CA PHE A 272 -14.39 -38.56 -35.57
C PHE A 272 -14.93 -38.94 -36.97
N LYS A 273 -15.84 -38.17 -37.55
CA LYS A 273 -16.17 -38.31 -38.96
C LYS A 273 -15.12 -37.56 -39.77
N GLU A 274 -14.69 -38.19 -40.86
CA GLU A 274 -13.70 -37.78 -41.87
C GLU A 274 -14.01 -36.41 -42.48
N ASP A 275 -13.87 -35.33 -41.72
CA ASP A 275 -13.92 -33.97 -42.25
C ASP A 275 -12.58 -33.31 -41.89
N ASP A 276 -11.73 -33.09 -42.90
CA ASP A 276 -10.43 -32.39 -42.81
C ASP A 276 -10.59 -30.89 -42.51
N LYS A 277 -11.79 -30.46 -42.10
CA LYS A 277 -12.12 -29.08 -41.80
C LYS A 277 -11.43 -28.61 -40.52
N ASP A 278 -10.71 -27.49 -40.64
CA ASP A 278 -10.14 -26.77 -39.51
C ASP A 278 -11.22 -25.92 -38.83
N TYR A 279 -11.47 -26.19 -37.55
CA TYR A 279 -12.48 -25.50 -36.73
C TYR A 279 -11.87 -24.44 -35.81
N ARG A 280 -10.57 -24.14 -35.98
CA ARG A 280 -9.89 -23.11 -35.22
C ARG A 280 -10.32 -21.73 -35.69
N GLU A 281 -10.74 -20.92 -34.73
CA GLU A 281 -10.95 -19.49 -34.91
C GLU A 281 -9.85 -18.73 -34.17
N TYR A 282 -9.30 -17.72 -34.82
CA TYR A 282 -8.27 -16.86 -34.26
C TYR A 282 -8.89 -15.53 -33.89
N ILE A 283 -8.68 -15.06 -32.65
CA ILE A 283 -9.39 -13.90 -32.11
C ILE A 283 -8.40 -12.90 -31.50
N TRP A 284 -8.61 -11.63 -31.81
CA TRP A 284 -8.06 -10.50 -31.08
C TRP A 284 -9.16 -9.75 -30.35
N GLU A 285 -9.06 -9.72 -29.02
CA GLU A 285 -9.95 -8.93 -28.17
C GLU A 285 -9.47 -7.48 -28.14
N LYS A 286 -10.25 -6.54 -28.68
CA LYS A 286 -9.84 -5.14 -28.90
C LYS A 286 -9.49 -4.42 -27.61
N ASP A 287 -10.19 -4.72 -26.53
CA ASP A 287 -9.96 -4.11 -25.22
C ASP A 287 -8.83 -4.76 -24.42
N SER A 288 -8.24 -5.85 -24.92
CA SER A 288 -7.17 -6.56 -24.23
C SER A 288 -5.86 -5.76 -24.22
N LEU A 289 -5.10 -5.94 -23.14
CA LEU A 289 -3.75 -5.35 -22.99
C LEU A 289 -2.83 -5.69 -24.18
N LYS A 290 -2.88 -6.92 -24.69
CA LYS A 290 -2.05 -7.35 -25.82
C LYS A 290 -2.42 -6.66 -27.14
N PHE A 291 -3.70 -6.40 -27.37
CA PHE A 291 -4.14 -5.67 -28.56
C PHE A 291 -3.71 -4.20 -28.48
N LYS A 292 -3.90 -3.57 -27.33
CA LYS A 292 -3.40 -2.20 -27.05
C LYS A 292 -1.87 -2.11 -27.20
N LEU A 293 -1.15 -3.13 -26.75
CA LEU A 293 0.30 -3.22 -26.91
C LEU A 293 0.69 -3.34 -28.39
N MET A 294 0.02 -4.21 -29.15
CA MET A 294 0.23 -4.33 -30.59
C MET A 294 -0.10 -3.02 -31.34
N MET A 295 -1.09 -2.25 -30.90
CA MET A 295 -1.38 -0.93 -31.47
C MET A 295 -0.23 0.07 -31.26
N LEU A 296 0.50 -0.07 -30.15
CA LEU A 296 1.61 0.83 -29.81
C LEU A 296 2.89 0.47 -30.55
N ILE A 297 3.27 -0.82 -30.55
CA ILE A 297 4.59 -1.28 -31.01
C ILE A 297 4.57 -2.21 -32.23
N GLY A 298 3.37 -2.60 -32.69
CA GLY A 298 3.21 -3.53 -33.81
C GLY A 298 3.50 -2.86 -35.15
N SER A 299 3.82 -3.70 -36.14
CA SER A 299 3.99 -3.26 -37.54
C SER A 299 2.94 -3.93 -38.41
N PHE A 300 2.24 -3.16 -39.24
CA PHE A 300 1.15 -3.65 -40.08
C PHE A 300 1.47 -3.61 -41.58
N TYR A 301 2.67 -3.12 -41.95
CA TYR A 301 3.15 -2.98 -43.33
C TYR A 301 2.06 -2.40 -44.27
N ILE A 302 1.83 -3.02 -45.43
CA ILE A 302 0.86 -2.59 -46.45
C ILE A 302 -0.59 -2.57 -45.97
N TYR A 303 -0.92 -3.23 -44.86
CA TYR A 303 -2.27 -3.27 -44.30
C TYR A 303 -2.58 -2.05 -43.43
N ASN A 304 -1.55 -1.29 -43.01
CA ASN A 304 -1.58 -0.05 -42.24
C ASN A 304 -2.26 -0.13 -40.85
N THR A 305 -3.06 -1.15 -40.58
CA THR A 305 -3.91 -1.29 -39.40
C THR A 305 -4.00 -2.76 -38.99
N PRO A 306 -4.24 -3.06 -37.70
CA PRO A 306 -4.52 -4.43 -37.28
C PRO A 306 -5.77 -5.00 -37.92
N GLU A 307 -6.81 -4.20 -38.20
CA GLU A 307 -8.00 -4.65 -38.92
C GLU A 307 -7.67 -5.16 -40.32
N GLY A 308 -6.75 -4.50 -41.03
CA GLY A 308 -6.27 -4.94 -42.32
C GLY A 308 -5.54 -6.29 -42.26
N VAL A 309 -4.63 -6.44 -41.28
CA VAL A 309 -3.92 -7.70 -41.03
C VAL A 309 -4.91 -8.80 -40.63
N ALA A 310 -5.85 -8.51 -39.75
CA ALA A 310 -6.85 -9.46 -39.27
C ALA A 310 -7.71 -9.98 -40.42
N LYS A 311 -8.18 -9.10 -41.30
CA LYS A 311 -8.95 -9.49 -42.49
C LYS A 311 -8.15 -10.39 -43.43
N HIS A 312 -6.87 -10.09 -43.64
CA HIS A 312 -6.01 -10.89 -44.52
C HIS A 312 -5.69 -12.27 -43.91
N SER A 313 -5.41 -12.32 -42.60
CA SER A 313 -5.10 -13.54 -41.85
C SER A 313 -6.33 -14.35 -41.41
N ASN A 314 -7.55 -13.91 -41.73
CA ASN A 314 -8.79 -14.50 -41.21
C ASN A 314 -8.84 -14.58 -39.66
N ILE A 315 -8.40 -13.51 -39.00
CA ILE A 315 -8.52 -13.30 -37.55
C ILE A 315 -9.75 -12.43 -37.28
N GLN A 316 -10.56 -12.79 -36.29
CA GLN A 316 -11.67 -11.99 -35.82
C GLN A 316 -11.20 -10.96 -34.80
N ILE A 317 -11.67 -9.72 -34.90
CA ILE A 317 -11.51 -8.71 -33.85
C ILE A 317 -12.84 -8.61 -33.11
N LYS A 318 -12.82 -8.81 -31.79
CA LYS A 318 -14.00 -8.76 -30.92
C LYS A 318 -13.95 -7.55 -29.97
#